data_AF-A0A7C8YPD1-F1
#
_entry.id   AF-A0A7C8YPD1-F1
#
_cell.length_a   1.000
_cell.length_b   1.000
_cell.length_c   1.000
_cell.angle_alpha   90.00
_cell.angle_beta   90.00
_cell.angle_gamma   90.00
#
_symmetry.space_group_name_H-M   'P 1'
#
loop_
_entity.id
_entity.type
_entity.pdbx_description
1 polymer ?
#
loop_
_entity_poly.entity_id
_entity_poly.type
_entity_poly.pdbx_seq_one_letter_code
_entity_poly.pdbx_strand_id
1 'polypeptide(L)'
;ACEAHETLPQSAEFPADVFTACLTTPIQMALRWFCKRSLLRESFNYSFIDKIPGRPNDRKTPLGELNWIFTAVTDTIAWNVLPHDLFQRLFRQDLLVASLFRNFLLAERIMRSANCSPLSYPMLPPTHQHHMWDAWDMAAEICLSQLPSLLEDPSAEFQPSPFFTEQLTAFEVWLDHGSEHKKPPEQLPIVLQVLLSQCHRFRALVLLGRFLDMGPWAVDLALSVGIFPYVLKLLQTTTPELRQILVFIWTKILALDKSCQVDLVKDGGHTYFIRFLDSMEAYPEQRAMAAFVSAVIVDGHRRGQEACIEAGLLDVCLKHLQASTPNDAQSEPLFLQWLCLCLGKLWEDFPEAQIAGRQAGAAAVLGYLLSE
;
A
#
# COMPACT_ATOMS: atom_id res chain seq x y z
N ALA A 1 3.27 -13.73 -29.20
CA ALA A 1 2.33 -14.78 -28.72
C ALA A 1 3.03 -16.12 -28.51
N CYS A 2 3.95 -16.54 -29.39
CA CYS A 2 4.76 -17.75 -29.22
C CYS A 2 6.16 -17.52 -29.83
N GLU A 3 7.08 -18.46 -29.65
CA GLU A 3 8.40 -18.45 -30.30
C GLU A 3 8.30 -18.73 -31.80
N ALA A 4 9.36 -18.40 -32.55
CA ALA A 4 9.39 -18.53 -34.01
C ALA A 4 9.14 -19.95 -34.55
N HIS A 5 9.41 -20.98 -33.73
CA HIS A 5 9.26 -22.39 -34.10
C HIS A 5 7.96 -23.03 -33.57
N GLU A 6 7.21 -22.31 -32.73
CA GLU A 6 5.99 -22.81 -32.09
C GLU A 6 4.76 -22.47 -32.94
N THR A 7 3.68 -23.22 -32.74
CA THR A 7 2.39 -22.96 -33.38
C THR A 7 1.33 -22.81 -32.32
N LEU A 8 0.43 -21.85 -32.50
CA LEU A 8 -0.69 -21.62 -31.58
C LEU A 8 -1.54 -22.89 -31.39
N PRO A 9 -2.13 -23.10 -30.20
CA PRO A 9 -2.92 -24.29 -29.93
C PRO A 9 -4.12 -24.42 -30.86
N GLN A 10 -4.32 -25.63 -31.37
CA GLN A 10 -5.47 -26.01 -32.20
C GLN A 10 -6.53 -26.80 -31.42
N SER A 11 -6.26 -27.14 -30.16
CA SER A 11 -7.23 -27.83 -29.29
C SER A 11 -8.46 -26.95 -29.08
N ALA A 12 -9.65 -27.55 -29.16
CA ALA A 12 -10.92 -26.90 -28.84
C ALA A 12 -11.02 -26.45 -27.37
N GLU A 13 -10.05 -26.83 -26.53
CA GLU A 13 -9.95 -26.37 -25.15
C GLU A 13 -9.58 -24.88 -25.06
N PHE A 14 -8.91 -24.32 -26.06
CA PHE A 14 -8.50 -22.92 -26.10
C PHE A 14 -9.21 -22.18 -27.23
N PRO A 15 -9.51 -20.89 -27.08
CA PRO A 15 -9.94 -20.10 -28.22
C PRO A 15 -8.74 -19.77 -29.13
N ALA A 16 -9.01 -19.48 -30.40
CA ALA A 16 -7.97 -19.15 -31.38
C ALA A 16 -7.14 -17.90 -30.99
N ASP A 17 -7.76 -16.98 -30.24
CA ASP A 17 -7.16 -15.73 -29.75
C ASP A 17 -6.64 -15.82 -28.31
N VAL A 18 -6.23 -17.02 -27.85
CA VAL A 18 -5.81 -17.30 -26.46
C VAL A 18 -4.87 -16.25 -25.87
N PHE A 19 -3.88 -15.75 -26.63
CA PHE A 19 -2.94 -14.74 -26.15
C PHE A 19 -3.65 -13.40 -25.88
N THR A 20 -4.45 -12.92 -26.84
CA THR A 20 -5.23 -11.69 -26.70
C THR A 20 -6.21 -11.82 -25.53
N ALA A 21 -6.94 -12.92 -25.45
CA ALA A 21 -7.89 -13.17 -24.37
C ALA A 21 -7.22 -13.20 -22.98
N CYS A 22 -6.00 -13.76 -22.85
CA CYS A 22 -5.24 -13.65 -21.61
C CYS A 22 -4.95 -12.19 -21.25
N LEU A 23 -4.59 -11.35 -22.23
CA LEU A 23 -4.24 -9.95 -22.03
C LEU A 23 -5.44 -9.04 -21.78
N THR A 24 -6.60 -9.32 -22.37
CA THR A 24 -7.77 -8.40 -22.35
C THR A 24 -8.93 -8.89 -21.50
N THR A 25 -9.07 -10.20 -21.29
CA THR A 25 -10.12 -10.82 -20.48
C THR A 25 -9.55 -11.86 -19.50
N PRO A 26 -8.55 -11.49 -18.68
CA PRO A 26 -7.73 -12.43 -17.90
C PRO A 26 -8.56 -13.32 -16.98
N ILE A 27 -9.56 -12.78 -16.28
CA ILE A 27 -10.37 -13.55 -15.32
C ILE A 27 -11.18 -14.64 -16.02
N GLN A 28 -11.86 -14.29 -17.12
CA GLN A 28 -12.64 -15.27 -17.89
C GLN A 28 -11.72 -16.36 -18.45
N MET A 29 -10.57 -15.98 -18.99
CA MET A 29 -9.60 -16.93 -19.55
C MET A 29 -9.02 -17.84 -18.47
N ALA A 30 -8.62 -17.28 -17.34
CA ALA A 30 -8.07 -18.02 -16.20
C ALA A 30 -9.06 -19.05 -15.65
N LEU A 31 -10.32 -18.66 -15.41
CA LEU A 31 -11.33 -19.57 -14.88
C LEU A 31 -11.71 -20.67 -15.87
N ARG A 32 -11.87 -20.34 -17.16
CA ARG A 32 -12.18 -21.35 -18.20
C ARG A 32 -11.04 -22.35 -18.34
N TRP A 33 -9.80 -21.88 -18.29
CA TRP A 33 -8.61 -22.73 -18.32
C TRP A 33 -8.50 -23.60 -17.07
N PHE A 34 -8.73 -23.01 -15.88
CA PHE A 34 -8.70 -23.71 -14.60
C PHE A 34 -9.73 -24.84 -14.54
N CYS A 35 -11.00 -24.57 -14.85
CA CYS A 35 -12.07 -25.58 -14.80
C CYS A 35 -11.77 -26.81 -15.66
N LYS A 36 -11.13 -26.66 -16.83
CA LYS A 36 -10.80 -27.79 -17.70
C LYS A 36 -9.72 -28.70 -17.15
N ARG A 37 -8.93 -28.21 -16.18
CA ARG A 37 -7.75 -28.88 -15.63
C ARG A 37 -7.90 -29.25 -14.15
N SER A 38 -8.88 -28.69 -13.46
CA SER A 38 -9.17 -28.97 -12.05
C SER A 38 -10.17 -30.12 -11.90
N LEU A 39 -10.43 -30.52 -10.66
CA LEU A 39 -11.41 -31.54 -10.29
C LEU A 39 -12.85 -31.15 -10.66
N LEU A 40 -13.08 -29.89 -11.04
CA LEU A 40 -14.38 -29.34 -11.45
C LEU A 40 -14.74 -29.66 -12.91
N ARG A 41 -13.83 -30.28 -13.70
CA ARG A 41 -13.98 -30.47 -15.15
C ARG A 41 -15.31 -31.07 -15.57
N GLU A 42 -15.78 -32.07 -14.84
CA GLU A 42 -16.97 -32.87 -15.17
C GLU A 42 -18.25 -32.38 -14.51
N SER A 43 -18.14 -31.69 -13.37
CA SER A 43 -19.28 -31.30 -12.53
C SER A 43 -19.68 -29.83 -12.69
N PHE A 44 -18.81 -28.99 -13.26
CA PHE A 44 -19.05 -27.55 -13.32
C PHE A 44 -19.66 -27.10 -14.65
N ASN A 45 -20.75 -26.32 -14.58
CA ASN A 45 -21.35 -25.69 -15.74
C ASN A 45 -20.56 -24.44 -16.14
N TYR A 46 -19.73 -24.55 -17.19
CA TYR A 46 -18.90 -23.46 -17.72
C TYR A 46 -19.68 -22.18 -18.07
N SER A 47 -20.99 -22.27 -18.36
CA SER A 47 -21.82 -21.08 -18.61
C SER A 47 -21.97 -20.16 -17.40
N PHE A 48 -21.66 -20.64 -16.19
CA PHE A 48 -21.66 -19.83 -14.97
C PHE A 48 -20.52 -18.80 -14.95
N ILE A 49 -19.39 -19.06 -15.64
CA ILE A 49 -18.27 -18.13 -15.73
C ILE A 49 -18.68 -16.82 -16.43
N ASP A 50 -19.58 -16.91 -17.43
CA ASP A 50 -20.08 -15.75 -18.15
C ASP A 50 -21.13 -14.96 -17.35
N LYS A 51 -21.61 -15.54 -16.24
CA LYS A 51 -22.67 -15.00 -15.39
C LYS A 51 -22.18 -14.63 -13.99
N ILE A 52 -20.88 -14.58 -13.75
CA ILE A 52 -20.32 -14.23 -12.44
C ILE A 52 -20.89 -12.88 -11.99
N PRO A 53 -21.56 -12.81 -10.82
CA PRO A 53 -22.17 -11.57 -10.36
C PRO A 53 -21.14 -10.47 -10.10
N GLY A 54 -21.54 -9.23 -10.41
CA GLY A 54 -20.81 -8.03 -10.01
C GLY A 54 -20.03 -7.32 -11.11
N ARG A 55 -19.13 -6.43 -10.70
CA ARG A 55 -18.30 -5.61 -11.59
C ARG A 55 -16.83 -5.71 -11.18
N PRO A 56 -15.87 -5.66 -12.12
CA PRO A 56 -14.44 -5.80 -11.82
C PRO A 56 -13.89 -4.78 -10.80
N ASN A 57 -14.53 -3.62 -10.69
CA ASN A 57 -14.13 -2.54 -9.77
C ASN A 57 -14.79 -2.65 -8.39
N ASP A 58 -15.83 -3.48 -8.24
CA ASP A 58 -16.55 -3.66 -6.98
C ASP A 58 -16.05 -4.91 -6.25
N ARG A 59 -15.08 -4.70 -5.35
CA ARG A 59 -14.40 -5.74 -4.59
C ARG A 59 -15.30 -6.52 -3.62
N LYS A 60 -16.52 -6.06 -3.37
CA LYS A 60 -17.50 -6.80 -2.55
C LYS A 60 -18.27 -7.84 -3.35
N THR A 61 -18.14 -7.81 -4.67
CA THR A 61 -18.80 -8.77 -5.56
C THR A 61 -17.85 -9.89 -5.97
N PRO A 62 -18.34 -11.10 -6.31
CA PRO A 62 -17.49 -12.21 -6.73
C PRO A 62 -16.51 -11.85 -7.86
N LEU A 63 -16.99 -11.16 -8.91
CA LEU A 63 -16.14 -10.76 -10.03
C LEU A 63 -15.06 -9.75 -9.62
N GLY A 64 -15.42 -8.75 -8.81
CA GLY A 64 -14.47 -7.74 -8.37
C GLY A 64 -13.46 -8.26 -7.35
N GLU A 65 -13.85 -9.19 -6.48
CA GLU A 65 -12.93 -9.86 -5.56
C GLU A 65 -11.90 -10.71 -6.34
N LEU A 66 -12.36 -11.55 -7.29
CA LEU A 66 -11.45 -12.32 -8.15
C LEU A 66 -10.48 -11.43 -8.94
N ASN A 67 -10.97 -10.35 -9.54
CA ASN A 67 -10.13 -9.40 -10.26
C ASN A 67 -9.07 -8.75 -9.35
N TRP A 68 -9.44 -8.49 -8.10
CA TRP A 68 -8.54 -7.90 -7.12
C TRP A 68 -7.49 -8.90 -6.61
N ILE A 69 -7.88 -10.14 -6.32
CA ILE A 69 -6.96 -11.23 -5.95
C ILE A 69 -6.00 -11.50 -7.12
N PHE A 70 -6.49 -11.58 -8.35
CA PHE A 70 -5.66 -11.76 -9.55
C PHE A 70 -4.60 -10.65 -9.68
N THR A 71 -5.01 -9.40 -9.47
CA THR A 71 -4.09 -8.26 -9.47
C THR A 71 -3.04 -8.39 -8.37
N ALA A 72 -3.44 -8.78 -7.16
CA ALA A 72 -2.51 -8.99 -6.05
C ALA A 72 -1.51 -10.12 -6.33
N VAL A 73 -1.97 -11.26 -6.84
CA VAL A 73 -1.12 -12.41 -7.18
C VAL A 73 -0.12 -12.05 -8.27
N THR A 74 -0.58 -11.48 -9.38
CA THR A 74 0.29 -11.16 -10.53
C THR A 74 1.31 -10.07 -10.19
N ASP A 75 0.92 -9.04 -9.44
CA ASP A 75 1.85 -8.01 -8.97
C ASP A 75 2.89 -8.56 -7.99
N THR A 76 2.48 -9.51 -7.13
CA THR A 76 3.37 -10.22 -6.21
C THR A 76 4.39 -11.09 -6.95
N ILE A 77 3.94 -11.86 -7.94
CA ILE A 77 4.84 -12.68 -8.76
C ILE A 77 5.86 -11.79 -9.47
N ALA A 78 5.40 -10.70 -10.09
CA ALA A 78 6.29 -9.77 -10.79
C ALA A 78 7.33 -9.16 -9.85
N TRP A 79 6.93 -8.72 -8.66
CA TRP A 79 7.84 -8.09 -7.72
C TRP A 79 8.90 -9.06 -7.17
N ASN A 80 8.54 -10.34 -6.95
CA ASN A 80 9.47 -11.35 -6.44
C ASN A 80 10.42 -11.89 -7.52
N VAL A 81 10.03 -11.85 -8.80
CA VAL A 81 10.81 -12.44 -9.90
C VAL A 81 11.65 -11.40 -10.65
N LEU A 82 11.17 -10.17 -10.79
CA LEU A 82 11.82 -9.15 -11.62
C LEU A 82 12.86 -8.34 -10.84
N PRO A 83 13.95 -7.90 -11.50
CA PRO A 83 14.82 -6.86 -10.94
C PRO A 83 14.05 -5.57 -10.67
N HIS A 84 14.47 -4.83 -9.63
CA HIS A 84 13.77 -3.64 -9.14
C HIS A 84 13.45 -2.62 -10.26
N ASP A 85 14.45 -2.24 -11.06
CA ASP A 85 14.28 -1.25 -12.13
C ASP A 85 13.28 -1.70 -13.20
N LEU A 86 13.27 -3.00 -13.51
CA LEU A 86 12.37 -3.57 -14.50
C LEU A 86 10.94 -3.62 -13.97
N PHE A 87 10.77 -3.99 -12.69
CA PHE A 87 9.48 -3.95 -12.02
C PHE A 87 8.90 -2.53 -12.01
N GLN A 88 9.70 -1.52 -11.61
CA GLN A 88 9.25 -0.12 -11.64
C GLN A 88 8.78 0.29 -13.04
N ARG A 89 9.60 -0.01 -14.05
CA ARG A 89 9.31 0.37 -15.43
C ARG A 89 8.03 -0.25 -15.96
N LEU A 90 7.81 -1.54 -15.72
CA LEU A 90 6.71 -2.28 -16.33
C LEU A 90 5.43 -2.27 -15.50
N PHE A 91 5.52 -2.25 -14.16
CA PHE A 91 4.38 -2.43 -13.26
C PHE A 91 3.99 -1.15 -12.48
N ARG A 92 4.76 -0.05 -12.57
CA ARG A 92 4.48 1.20 -11.83
C ARG A 92 4.40 2.46 -12.68
N GLN A 93 5.12 2.56 -13.80
CA GLN A 93 5.17 3.80 -14.59
C GLN A 93 3.87 4.11 -15.37
N ASP A 94 3.30 3.13 -16.05
CA ASP A 94 2.11 3.31 -16.88
C ASP A 94 1.04 2.27 -16.54
N LEU A 95 -0.20 2.73 -16.32
CA LEU A 95 -1.30 1.88 -15.86
C LEU A 95 -1.70 0.81 -16.88
N LEU A 96 -1.66 1.13 -18.17
CA LEU A 96 -2.01 0.20 -19.24
C LEU A 96 -0.89 -0.83 -19.42
N VAL A 97 0.37 -0.39 -19.46
CA VAL A 97 1.54 -1.28 -19.54
C VAL A 97 1.54 -2.24 -18.34
N ALA A 98 1.36 -1.73 -17.12
CA ALA A 98 1.24 -2.55 -15.91
C ALA A 98 0.12 -3.58 -16.02
N SER A 99 -1.02 -3.19 -16.60
CA SER A 99 -2.13 -4.12 -16.82
C SER A 99 -1.80 -5.20 -17.84
N LEU A 100 -1.19 -4.83 -18.97
CA LEU A 100 -0.80 -5.80 -19.99
C LEU A 100 0.25 -6.77 -19.46
N PHE A 101 1.24 -6.30 -18.69
CA PHE A 101 2.29 -7.16 -18.15
C PHE A 101 1.80 -8.06 -17.00
N ARG A 102 0.90 -7.59 -16.13
CA ARG A 102 0.21 -8.47 -15.16
C ARG A 102 -0.52 -9.61 -15.88
N ASN A 103 -1.27 -9.25 -16.92
CA ASN A 103 -2.05 -10.21 -17.69
C ASN A 103 -1.17 -11.10 -18.57
N PHE A 104 0.02 -10.63 -18.96
CA PHE A 104 1.03 -11.41 -19.67
C PHE A 104 1.57 -12.56 -18.83
N LEU A 105 1.68 -12.41 -17.50
CA LEU A 105 2.08 -13.52 -16.62
C LEU A 105 1.07 -14.67 -16.67
N LEU A 106 -0.22 -14.36 -16.76
CA LEU A 106 -1.26 -15.37 -17.01
C LEU A 106 -1.10 -16.00 -18.39
N ALA A 107 -0.82 -15.20 -19.42
CA ALA A 107 -0.57 -15.72 -20.77
C ALA A 107 0.62 -16.69 -20.78
N GLU A 108 1.72 -16.36 -20.08
CA GLU A 108 2.86 -17.25 -19.90
C GLU A 108 2.43 -18.58 -19.29
N ARG A 109 1.66 -18.55 -18.20
CA ARG A 109 1.18 -19.76 -17.52
C ARG A 109 0.26 -20.62 -18.38
N ILE A 110 -0.74 -20.02 -19.01
CA ILE A 110 -1.73 -20.74 -19.82
C ILE A 110 -1.10 -21.29 -21.09
N MET A 111 -0.34 -20.48 -21.82
CA MET A 111 0.23 -20.88 -23.11
C MET A 111 1.33 -21.93 -22.95
N ARG A 112 2.10 -21.90 -21.86
CA ARG A 112 3.07 -22.96 -21.52
C ARG A 112 2.41 -24.34 -21.44
N SER A 113 1.18 -24.39 -20.92
CA SER A 113 0.40 -25.63 -20.83
C SER A 113 -0.06 -26.18 -22.19
N ALA A 114 0.06 -25.36 -23.23
CA ALA A 114 -0.29 -25.65 -24.62
C ALA A 114 0.95 -25.65 -25.54
N ASN A 115 2.16 -25.81 -24.98
CA ASN A 115 3.44 -25.81 -25.69
C ASN A 115 3.70 -24.51 -26.50
N CYS A 116 3.26 -23.37 -25.95
CA CYS A 116 3.58 -22.05 -26.48
C CYS A 116 4.26 -21.20 -25.41
N SER A 117 5.34 -20.52 -25.78
CA SER A 117 6.16 -19.69 -24.92
C SER A 117 6.02 -18.23 -25.36
N PRO A 118 5.09 -17.46 -24.78
CA PRO A 118 4.94 -16.06 -25.14
C PRO A 118 6.19 -15.28 -24.74
N LEU A 119 6.64 -14.40 -25.64
CA LEU A 119 7.81 -13.54 -25.45
C LEU A 119 7.38 -12.10 -25.20
N SER A 120 8.15 -11.40 -24.38
CA SER A 120 8.03 -9.96 -24.13
C SER A 120 9.36 -9.25 -24.43
N TYR A 121 9.27 -7.95 -24.70
CA TYR A 121 10.42 -7.05 -24.66
C TYR A 121 10.12 -5.89 -23.70
N PRO A 122 10.88 -5.70 -22.62
CA PRO A 122 12.02 -6.52 -22.16
C PRO A 122 11.64 -7.98 -21.83
N MET A 123 12.60 -8.90 -21.91
CA MET A 123 12.39 -10.32 -21.60
C MET A 123 12.25 -10.52 -20.09
N LEU A 124 11.20 -11.21 -19.66
CA LEU A 124 11.00 -11.55 -18.26
C LEU A 124 11.61 -12.93 -17.94
N PRO A 125 12.10 -13.16 -16.70
CA PRO A 125 12.36 -14.51 -16.21
C PRO A 125 11.06 -15.33 -16.14
N PRO A 126 11.14 -16.68 -16.14
CA PRO A 126 9.94 -17.52 -16.09
C PRO A 126 9.11 -17.31 -14.82
N THR A 127 7.80 -17.11 -14.97
CA THR A 127 6.86 -16.88 -13.84
C THR A 127 5.77 -17.95 -13.70
N HIS A 128 5.61 -18.82 -14.71
CA HIS A 128 4.50 -19.77 -14.79
C HIS A 128 4.42 -20.84 -13.68
N GLN A 129 5.53 -21.12 -12.98
CA GLN A 129 5.61 -22.10 -11.87
C GLN A 129 5.72 -21.45 -10.48
N HIS A 130 5.54 -20.12 -10.38
CA HIS A 130 5.63 -19.44 -9.10
C HIS A 130 4.50 -19.90 -8.14
N HIS A 131 4.83 -20.21 -6.89
CA HIS A 131 3.89 -20.78 -5.89
C HIS A 131 2.64 -19.91 -5.64
N MET A 132 2.75 -18.59 -5.78
CA MET A 132 1.60 -17.68 -5.70
C MET A 132 0.46 -18.01 -6.69
N TRP A 133 0.75 -18.76 -7.76
CA TRP A 133 -0.29 -19.30 -8.62
C TRP A 133 -1.16 -20.36 -7.94
N ASP A 134 -0.63 -21.09 -6.97
CA ASP A 134 -1.40 -22.06 -6.16
C ASP A 134 -2.42 -21.31 -5.28
N ALA A 135 -2.04 -20.15 -4.74
CA ALA A 135 -2.95 -19.28 -4.00
C ALA A 135 -4.07 -18.70 -4.90
N TRP A 136 -3.75 -18.38 -6.16
CA TRP A 136 -4.77 -18.01 -7.15
C TRP A 136 -5.72 -19.16 -7.45
N ASP A 137 -5.19 -20.37 -7.69
CA ASP A 137 -5.99 -21.55 -8.01
C ASP A 137 -6.96 -21.88 -6.87
N MET A 138 -6.51 -21.83 -5.62
CA MET A 138 -7.36 -22.03 -4.44
C MET A 138 -8.46 -20.96 -4.34
N ALA A 139 -8.12 -19.69 -4.54
CA ALA A 139 -9.11 -18.61 -4.51
C ALA A 139 -10.15 -18.75 -5.65
N ALA A 140 -9.71 -19.14 -6.84
CA ALA A 140 -10.58 -19.42 -7.98
C ALA A 140 -11.52 -20.59 -7.68
N GLU A 141 -11.02 -21.69 -7.11
CA GLU A 141 -11.84 -22.85 -6.74
C GLU A 141 -12.91 -22.50 -5.69
N ILE A 142 -12.53 -21.80 -4.63
CA ILE A 142 -13.45 -21.31 -3.59
C ILE A 142 -14.55 -20.44 -4.21
N CYS A 143 -14.19 -19.52 -5.11
CA CYS A 143 -15.19 -18.69 -5.78
C CYS A 143 -16.13 -19.51 -6.68
N LEU A 144 -15.57 -20.39 -7.52
CA LEU A 144 -16.33 -21.21 -8.46
C LEU A 144 -17.31 -22.14 -7.74
N SER A 145 -16.92 -22.73 -6.61
CA SER A 145 -17.80 -23.60 -5.81
C SER A 145 -19.04 -22.88 -5.24
N GLN A 146 -18.97 -21.56 -5.03
CA GLN A 146 -20.09 -20.75 -4.58
C GLN A 146 -21.02 -20.30 -5.72
N LEU A 147 -20.55 -20.30 -6.98
CA LEU A 147 -21.33 -19.76 -8.10
C LEU A 147 -22.68 -20.46 -8.34
N PRO A 148 -22.82 -21.81 -8.26
CA PRO A 148 -24.11 -22.45 -8.47
C PRO A 148 -25.19 -21.92 -7.52
N SER A 149 -24.90 -21.87 -6.21
CA SER A 149 -25.85 -21.38 -5.21
C SER A 149 -26.17 -19.88 -5.39
N LEU A 150 -25.17 -19.06 -5.68
CA LEU A 150 -25.35 -17.62 -5.91
C LEU A 150 -26.21 -17.30 -7.16
N LEU A 151 -26.22 -18.19 -8.16
CA LEU A 151 -26.99 -18.00 -9.38
C LEU A 151 -28.41 -18.57 -9.28
N GLU A 152 -28.61 -19.62 -8.49
CA GLU A 152 -29.90 -20.28 -8.32
C GLU A 152 -30.75 -19.62 -7.23
N ASP A 153 -30.13 -19.11 -6.16
CA ASP A 153 -30.81 -18.50 -5.02
C ASP A 153 -30.44 -17.00 -4.89
N PRO A 154 -31.38 -16.08 -5.17
CA PRO A 154 -31.17 -14.64 -4.97
C PRO A 154 -30.90 -14.22 -3.52
N SER A 155 -31.19 -15.07 -2.54
CA SER A 155 -30.93 -14.83 -1.12
C SER A 155 -29.57 -15.34 -0.64
N ALA A 156 -28.85 -16.11 -1.47
CA ALA A 156 -27.52 -16.60 -1.13
C ALA A 156 -26.53 -15.44 -0.99
N GLU A 157 -25.84 -15.38 0.15
CA GLU A 157 -24.82 -14.38 0.42
C GLU A 157 -23.44 -14.86 -0.03
N PHE A 158 -22.75 -14.03 -0.79
CA PHE A 158 -21.37 -14.29 -1.20
C PHE A 158 -20.43 -14.24 0.01
N GLN A 159 -19.66 -15.31 0.21
CA GLN A 159 -18.64 -15.38 1.24
C GLN A 159 -17.29 -14.94 0.67
N PRO A 160 -16.69 -13.85 1.19
CA PRO A 160 -15.38 -13.36 0.75
C PRO A 160 -14.28 -14.43 0.91
N SER A 161 -13.34 -14.44 -0.02
CA SER A 161 -12.19 -15.35 0.02
C SER A 161 -11.30 -15.07 1.25
N PRO A 162 -10.75 -16.13 1.89
CA PRO A 162 -9.79 -15.95 2.99
C PRO A 162 -8.42 -15.43 2.53
N PHE A 163 -8.16 -15.36 1.22
CA PHE A 163 -6.87 -15.02 0.61
C PHE A 163 -6.14 -13.88 1.32
N PHE A 164 -6.74 -12.69 1.44
CA PHE A 164 -6.05 -11.55 2.03
C PHE A 164 -5.75 -11.74 3.53
N THR A 165 -6.61 -12.45 4.25
CA THR A 165 -6.40 -12.75 5.67
C THR A 165 -5.22 -13.71 5.84
N GLU A 166 -5.14 -14.75 5.01
CA GLU A 166 -4.05 -15.72 5.01
C GLU A 166 -2.71 -15.07 4.63
N GLN A 167 -2.69 -14.21 3.61
CA GLN A 167 -1.48 -13.51 3.18
C GLN A 167 -0.98 -12.51 4.23
N LEU A 168 -1.89 -11.81 4.94
CA LEU A 168 -1.48 -10.97 6.07
C LEU A 168 -0.90 -11.80 7.23
N THR A 169 -1.46 -12.99 7.49
CA THR A 169 -0.92 -13.90 8.51
C THR A 169 0.46 -14.43 8.11
N ALA A 170 0.68 -14.77 6.84
CA ALA A 170 2.00 -15.16 6.35
C ALA A 170 3.03 -14.01 6.48
N PHE A 171 2.62 -12.78 6.19
CA PHE A 171 3.46 -11.59 6.39
C PHE A 171 3.80 -11.38 7.87
N GLU A 172 2.83 -11.57 8.76
CA GLU A 172 3.01 -11.49 10.21
C GLU A 172 4.01 -12.54 10.73
N VAL A 173 3.91 -13.79 10.28
CA VAL A 173 4.88 -14.85 10.59
C VAL A 173 6.28 -14.49 10.08
N TRP A 174 6.37 -13.88 8.89
CA TRP A 174 7.64 -13.39 8.37
C TRP A 174 8.23 -12.30 9.28
N LEU A 175 7.42 -11.34 9.76
CA LEU A 175 7.90 -10.27 10.65
C LEU A 175 8.50 -10.78 11.96
N ASP A 176 8.00 -11.89 12.50
CA ASP A 176 8.49 -12.45 13.76
C ASP A 176 9.92 -13.04 13.63
N HIS A 177 10.35 -13.39 12.41
CA HIS A 177 11.64 -14.06 12.16
C HIS A 177 12.48 -13.41 11.07
N GLY A 178 11.97 -12.36 10.42
CA GLY A 178 12.57 -11.67 9.28
C GLY A 178 13.75 -10.79 9.69
N SER A 179 14.61 -10.46 8.73
CA SER A 179 15.69 -9.51 8.92
C SER A 179 16.22 -9.01 7.58
N GLU A 180 17.04 -7.96 7.61
CA GLU A 180 17.71 -7.39 6.43
C GLU A 180 18.52 -8.42 5.63
N HIS A 181 19.07 -9.43 6.31
CA HIS A 181 19.93 -10.45 5.67
C HIS A 181 19.16 -11.63 5.07
N LYS A 182 17.83 -11.65 5.22
CA LYS A 182 16.96 -12.67 4.64
C LYS A 182 16.30 -12.15 3.37
N LYS A 183 15.72 -13.09 2.61
CA LYS A 183 14.90 -12.70 1.46
C LYS A 183 13.75 -11.78 1.92
N PRO A 184 13.44 -10.74 1.13
CA PRO A 184 12.29 -9.89 1.38
C PRO A 184 10.98 -10.65 1.59
N PRO A 185 10.03 -10.08 2.34
CA PRO A 185 8.72 -10.69 2.52
C PRO A 185 7.95 -10.66 1.19
N GLU A 186 7.64 -11.84 0.68
CA GLU A 186 6.97 -12.00 -0.62
C GLU A 186 5.58 -11.36 -0.63
N GLN A 187 4.93 -11.23 0.54
CA GLN A 187 3.58 -10.68 0.72
C GLN A 187 3.52 -9.14 0.66
N LEU A 188 4.65 -8.44 0.58
CA LEU A 188 4.67 -6.97 0.66
C LEU A 188 3.80 -6.27 -0.40
N PRO A 189 3.77 -6.70 -1.69
CA PRO A 189 2.81 -6.17 -2.67
C PRO A 189 1.34 -6.45 -2.31
N ILE A 190 1.05 -7.56 -1.64
CA ILE A 190 -0.30 -7.90 -1.18
C ILE A 190 -0.73 -6.96 -0.06
N VAL A 191 0.16 -6.64 0.88
CA VAL A 191 -0.10 -5.64 1.95
C VAL A 191 -0.53 -4.32 1.32
N LEU A 192 0.15 -3.87 0.25
CA LEU A 192 -0.23 -2.68 -0.52
C LEU A 192 -1.65 -2.80 -1.09
N GLN A 193 -1.99 -3.94 -1.70
CA GLN A 193 -3.34 -4.17 -2.22
C GLN A 193 -4.39 -4.10 -1.10
N VAL A 194 -4.08 -4.64 0.08
CA VAL A 194 -4.99 -4.68 1.23
C VAL A 194 -5.29 -3.29 1.79
N LEU A 195 -4.34 -2.34 1.74
CA LEU A 195 -4.57 -0.95 2.16
C LEU A 195 -5.76 -0.30 1.44
N LEU A 196 -6.04 -0.76 0.22
CA LEU A 196 -7.16 -0.29 -0.58
C LEU A 196 -8.52 -0.84 -0.12
N SER A 197 -8.55 -1.89 0.71
CA SER A 197 -9.78 -2.39 1.34
C SER A 197 -10.03 -1.71 2.67
N GLN A 198 -11.30 -1.49 3.01
CA GLN A 198 -11.67 -0.96 4.34
C GLN A 198 -11.59 -2.02 5.44
N CYS A 199 -11.99 -3.27 5.13
CA CYS A 199 -12.16 -4.34 6.13
C CYS A 199 -10.84 -4.72 6.82
N HIS A 200 -9.74 -4.77 6.07
CA HIS A 200 -8.44 -5.23 6.58
C HIS A 200 -7.41 -4.10 6.71
N ARG A 201 -7.83 -2.84 6.48
CA ARG A 201 -6.91 -1.69 6.41
C ARG A 201 -6.10 -1.53 7.69
N PHE A 202 -6.76 -1.59 8.84
CA PHE A 202 -6.12 -1.35 10.11
C PHE A 202 -5.03 -2.39 10.38
N ARG A 203 -5.35 -3.69 10.23
CA ARG A 203 -4.37 -4.78 10.36
C ARG A 203 -3.20 -4.62 9.39
N ALA A 204 -3.47 -4.31 8.12
CA ALA A 204 -2.42 -4.10 7.12
C ALA A 204 -1.50 -2.92 7.46
N LEU A 205 -2.05 -1.78 7.94
CA LEU A 205 -1.25 -0.64 8.38
C LEU A 205 -0.39 -0.97 9.60
N VAL A 206 -0.93 -1.73 10.57
CA VAL A 206 -0.18 -2.15 11.76
C VAL A 206 1.01 -3.03 11.36
N LEU A 207 0.78 -4.03 10.49
CA LEU A 207 1.85 -4.89 10.00
C LEU A 207 2.86 -4.13 9.14
N LEU A 208 2.41 -3.19 8.31
CA LEU A 208 3.29 -2.30 7.56
C LEU A 208 4.14 -1.45 8.51
N GLY A 209 3.55 -0.88 9.56
CA GLY A 209 4.29 -0.16 10.60
C GLY A 209 5.39 -1.02 11.23
N ARG A 210 5.04 -2.24 11.67
CA ARG A 210 6.00 -3.21 12.22
C ARG A 210 7.15 -3.49 11.22
N PHE A 211 6.85 -3.63 9.93
CA PHE A 211 7.85 -3.82 8.90
C PHE A 211 8.79 -2.61 8.76
N LEU A 212 8.23 -1.40 8.62
CA LEU A 212 9.03 -0.16 8.50
C LEU A 212 9.89 0.10 9.74
N ASP A 213 9.48 -0.39 10.90
CA ASP A 213 10.24 -0.29 12.14
C ASP A 213 11.51 -1.15 12.16
N MET A 214 11.63 -2.15 11.26
CA MET A 214 12.82 -2.99 11.14
C MET A 214 14.05 -2.25 10.59
N GLY A 215 13.87 -1.03 10.06
CA GLY A 215 14.97 -0.13 9.70
C GLY A 215 14.86 0.49 8.30
N PRO A 216 15.85 1.31 7.91
CA PRO A 216 15.87 2.04 6.64
C PRO A 216 15.68 1.15 5.40
N TRP A 217 16.27 -0.05 5.39
CA TRP A 217 16.15 -1.00 4.28
C TRP A 217 14.69 -1.45 4.04
N ALA A 218 13.90 -1.57 5.10
CA ALA A 218 12.49 -1.94 5.02
C ALA A 218 11.64 -0.77 4.49
N VAL A 219 11.97 0.46 4.88
CA VAL A 219 11.33 1.66 4.35
C VAL A 219 11.63 1.82 2.86
N ASP A 220 12.88 1.67 2.45
CA ASP A 220 13.29 1.67 1.04
C ASP A 220 12.50 0.62 0.25
N LEU A 221 12.47 -0.62 0.73
CA LEU A 221 11.76 -1.71 0.07
C LEU A 221 10.26 -1.44 -0.07
N ALA A 222 9.62 -0.88 0.96
CA ALA A 222 8.20 -0.56 0.90
C ALA A 222 7.91 0.57 -0.11
N LEU A 223 8.73 1.63 -0.13
CA LEU A 223 8.65 2.69 -1.14
C LEU A 223 8.86 2.12 -2.55
N SER A 224 9.80 1.19 -2.69
CA SER A 224 10.08 0.41 -3.89
C SER A 224 8.84 -0.34 -4.39
N VAL A 225 8.00 -0.89 -3.51
CA VAL A 225 6.75 -1.59 -3.90
C VAL A 225 5.70 -0.59 -4.39
N GLY A 226 5.82 0.68 -4.01
CA GLY A 226 4.91 1.76 -4.37
C GLY A 226 3.87 2.08 -3.29
N ILE A 227 4.18 1.91 -2.00
CA ILE A 227 3.22 2.21 -0.91
C ILE A 227 2.85 3.70 -0.83
N PHE A 228 3.75 4.58 -1.25
CA PHE A 228 3.69 6.03 -1.03
C PHE A 228 2.36 6.69 -1.40
N PRO A 229 1.85 6.58 -2.65
CA PRO A 229 0.59 7.22 -3.03
C PRO A 229 -0.61 6.72 -2.21
N TYR A 230 -0.55 5.50 -1.69
CA TYR A 230 -1.63 4.94 -0.88
C TYR A 230 -1.63 5.50 0.53
N VAL A 231 -0.48 5.53 1.22
CA VAL A 231 -0.37 6.11 2.57
C VAL A 231 -0.57 7.62 2.56
N LEU A 232 -0.22 8.32 1.47
CA LEU A 232 -0.55 9.74 1.26
C LEU A 232 -2.05 9.96 1.16
N LYS A 233 -2.73 9.18 0.33
CA LYS A 233 -4.19 9.27 0.19
C LYS A 233 -4.93 8.95 1.50
N LEU A 234 -4.37 8.07 2.33
CA LEU A 234 -4.95 7.75 3.64
C LEU A 234 -4.92 8.92 4.62
N LEU A 235 -4.10 9.95 4.44
CA LEU A 235 -4.14 11.16 5.26
C LEU A 235 -5.46 11.96 5.09
N GLN A 236 -6.24 11.68 4.04
CA GLN A 236 -7.56 12.26 3.85
C GLN A 236 -8.65 11.58 4.70
N THR A 237 -8.33 10.46 5.36
CA THR A 237 -9.30 9.73 6.21
C THR A 237 -9.54 10.46 7.54
N THR A 238 -10.77 10.43 8.02
CA THR A 238 -11.14 10.99 9.32
C THR A 238 -11.20 9.93 10.44
N THR A 239 -11.06 8.64 10.09
CA THR A 239 -11.14 7.50 11.01
C THR A 239 -10.10 7.62 12.14
N PRO A 240 -10.53 7.81 13.41
CA PRO A 240 -9.62 8.01 14.54
C PRO A 240 -8.62 6.88 14.75
N GLU A 241 -9.07 5.64 14.58
CA GLU A 241 -8.29 4.40 14.77
C GLU A 241 -7.03 4.35 13.88
N LEU A 242 -7.05 5.02 12.72
CA LEU A 242 -5.93 5.00 11.78
C LEU A 242 -4.87 6.06 12.10
N ARG A 243 -5.18 7.04 12.94
CA ARG A 243 -4.33 8.24 13.10
C ARG A 243 -2.97 7.92 13.66
N GLN A 244 -2.94 7.16 14.75
CA GLN A 244 -1.70 6.81 15.42
C GLN A 244 -0.75 6.02 14.50
N ILE A 245 -1.28 5.02 13.80
CA ILE A 245 -0.47 4.21 12.89
C ILE A 245 -0.01 4.98 11.65
N LEU A 246 -0.81 5.92 11.13
CA LEU A 246 -0.40 6.78 10.01
C LEU A 246 0.71 7.76 10.41
N VAL A 247 0.64 8.35 11.60
CA VAL A 247 1.73 9.19 12.14
C VAL A 247 3.03 8.37 12.25
N PHE A 248 2.93 7.15 12.77
CA PHE A 248 4.09 6.26 12.89
C PHE A 248 4.70 5.91 11.52
N ILE A 249 3.89 5.52 10.54
CA ILE A 249 4.35 5.20 9.18
C ILE A 249 5.04 6.41 8.54
N TRP A 250 4.43 7.59 8.62
CA TRP A 250 5.03 8.81 8.05
C TRP A 250 6.30 9.25 8.75
N THR A 251 6.41 9.02 10.05
CA THR A 251 7.66 9.19 10.80
C THR A 251 8.77 8.34 10.21
N LYS A 252 8.51 7.05 9.94
CA LYS A 252 9.50 6.15 9.33
C LYS A 252 9.87 6.56 7.91
N ILE A 253 8.90 6.96 7.09
CA ILE A 253 9.14 7.40 5.71
C ILE A 253 10.00 8.67 5.69
N LEU A 254 9.63 9.71 6.44
CA LEU A 254 10.34 11.00 6.44
C LEU A 254 11.70 10.94 7.14
N ALA A 255 11.92 9.97 8.03
CA ALA A 255 13.24 9.70 8.59
C ALA A 255 14.23 9.18 7.53
N LEU A 256 13.74 8.54 6.46
CA LEU A 256 14.58 8.07 5.35
C LEU A 256 14.62 9.09 4.21
N ASP A 257 13.47 9.55 3.74
CA ASP A 257 13.35 10.40 2.56
C ASP A 257 12.61 11.70 2.86
N LYS A 258 13.38 12.77 3.08
CA LYS A 258 12.88 14.12 3.31
C LYS A 258 12.18 14.70 2.07
N SER A 259 12.47 14.23 0.86
CA SER A 259 11.93 14.82 -0.37
C SER A 259 10.39 14.71 -0.46
N CYS A 260 9.81 13.73 0.24
CA CYS A 260 8.37 13.54 0.40
C CYS A 260 7.62 14.75 0.98
N GLN A 261 8.31 15.71 1.61
CA GLN A 261 7.73 16.97 2.09
C GLN A 261 6.98 17.74 1.00
N VAL A 262 7.40 17.62 -0.27
CA VAL A 262 6.78 18.33 -1.41
C VAL A 262 5.36 17.82 -1.65
N ASP A 263 5.19 16.50 -1.73
CA ASP A 263 3.87 15.88 -1.97
C ASP A 263 2.94 16.02 -0.76
N LEU A 264 3.48 15.94 0.47
CA LEU A 264 2.71 16.18 1.69
C LEU A 264 2.11 17.59 1.75
N VAL A 265 2.87 18.61 1.33
CA VAL A 265 2.35 19.98 1.31
C VAL A 265 1.37 20.15 0.15
N LYS A 266 1.70 19.64 -1.03
CA LYS A 266 0.87 19.72 -2.24
C LYS A 266 -0.52 19.13 -2.04
N ASP A 267 -0.62 17.99 -1.37
CA ASP A 267 -1.90 17.28 -1.16
C ASP A 267 -2.55 17.61 0.20
N GLY A 268 -2.03 18.62 0.93
CA GLY A 268 -2.61 19.09 2.19
C GLY A 268 -2.38 18.18 3.41
N GLY A 269 -1.50 17.18 3.30
CA GLY A 269 -1.18 16.22 4.35
C GLY A 269 -0.57 16.84 5.62
N HIS A 270 0.10 17.98 5.52
CA HIS A 270 0.62 18.73 6.68
C HIS A 270 -0.48 19.05 7.73
N THR A 271 -1.69 19.37 7.28
CA THR A 271 -2.83 19.66 8.18
C THR A 271 -3.21 18.47 9.05
N TYR A 272 -2.97 17.25 8.58
CA TYR A 272 -3.25 16.02 9.33
C TYR A 272 -2.40 15.93 10.60
N PHE A 273 -1.09 16.19 10.46
CA PHE A 273 -0.15 16.09 11.57
C PHE A 273 -0.31 17.24 12.57
N ILE A 274 -0.65 18.45 12.10
CA ILE A 274 -0.95 19.59 12.98
C ILE A 274 -2.21 19.30 13.82
N ARG A 275 -3.26 18.76 13.21
CA ARG A 275 -4.47 18.34 13.95
C ARG A 275 -4.21 17.21 14.92
N PHE A 276 -3.32 16.28 14.57
CA PHE A 276 -2.93 15.20 15.48
C PHE A 276 -2.13 15.74 16.67
N LEU A 277 -1.22 16.69 16.43
CA LEU A 277 -0.42 17.34 17.46
C LEU A 277 -1.31 18.03 18.51
N ASP A 278 -2.35 18.76 18.08
CA ASP A 278 -3.32 19.42 18.96
C ASP A 278 -4.37 18.47 19.59
N SER A 279 -4.33 17.16 19.26
CA SER A 279 -5.31 16.19 19.76
C SER A 279 -5.07 15.83 21.22
N MET A 280 -6.11 15.95 22.05
CA MET A 280 -6.09 15.57 23.47
C MET A 280 -5.92 14.06 23.72
N GLU A 281 -6.24 13.22 22.71
CA GLU A 281 -6.22 11.76 22.83
C GLU A 281 -4.85 11.15 22.49
N ALA A 282 -3.91 11.94 21.97
CA ALA A 282 -2.59 11.47 21.57
C ALA A 282 -1.63 11.38 22.76
N TYR A 283 -0.93 10.25 22.89
CA TYR A 283 0.15 10.07 23.85
C TYR A 283 1.36 10.94 23.50
N PRO A 284 2.20 11.35 24.46
CA PRO A 284 3.24 12.33 24.18
C PRO A 284 4.33 11.80 23.23
N GLU A 285 4.68 10.50 23.27
CA GLU A 285 5.56 9.87 22.26
C GLU A 285 5.02 10.04 20.82
N GLN A 286 3.71 9.87 20.64
CA GLN A 286 3.06 10.02 19.33
C GLN A 286 2.99 11.48 18.91
N ARG A 287 2.83 12.41 19.86
CA ARG A 287 2.93 13.85 19.58
C ARG A 287 4.35 14.26 19.22
N ALA A 288 5.38 13.65 19.81
CA ALA A 288 6.76 13.86 19.42
C ALA A 288 7.01 13.42 17.97
N MET A 289 6.45 12.28 17.56
CA MET A 289 6.44 11.84 16.16
C MET A 289 5.75 12.85 15.22
N ALA A 290 4.58 13.37 15.61
CA ALA A 290 3.87 14.37 14.81
C ALA A 290 4.64 15.71 14.72
N ALA A 291 5.31 16.11 15.80
CA ALA A 291 6.20 17.28 15.82
C ALA A 291 7.44 17.05 14.95
N PHE A 292 8.04 15.86 14.98
CA PHE A 292 9.10 15.45 14.06
C PHE A 292 8.66 15.56 12.60
N VAL A 293 7.52 14.94 12.24
CA VAL A 293 6.99 14.98 10.87
C VAL A 293 6.76 16.43 10.44
N SER A 294 6.17 17.25 11.30
CA SER A 294 5.94 18.68 11.02
C SER A 294 7.24 19.46 10.84
N ALA A 295 8.27 19.17 11.65
CA ALA A 295 9.60 19.76 11.53
C ALA A 295 10.25 19.40 10.19
N VAL A 296 10.16 18.14 9.75
CA VAL A 296 10.70 17.71 8.45
C VAL A 296 9.95 18.39 7.30
N ILE A 297 8.62 18.52 7.38
CA ILE A 297 7.80 19.18 6.33
C ILE A 297 8.25 20.62 6.05
N VAL A 298 8.70 21.34 7.09
CA VAL A 298 9.08 22.76 7.00
C VAL A 298 10.59 22.99 6.84
N ASP A 299 11.42 21.96 7.04
CA ASP A 299 12.88 22.08 7.05
C ASP A 299 13.44 22.45 5.66
N GLY A 300 13.87 23.71 5.50
CA GLY A 300 14.38 24.24 4.23
C GLY A 300 13.34 24.27 3.11
N HIS A 301 12.03 24.29 3.45
CA HIS A 301 10.94 24.22 2.49
C HIS A 301 9.96 25.38 2.66
N ARG A 302 10.17 26.48 1.91
CA ARG A 302 9.37 27.71 1.99
C ARG A 302 7.85 27.48 1.92
N ARG A 303 7.39 26.72 0.93
CA ARG A 303 5.96 26.42 0.76
C ARG A 303 5.40 25.62 1.93
N GLY A 304 6.21 24.75 2.54
CA GLY A 304 5.86 24.04 3.75
C GLY A 304 5.75 24.97 4.96
N GLN A 305 6.71 25.88 5.13
CA GLN A 305 6.66 26.89 6.20
C GLN A 305 5.40 27.76 6.08
N GLU A 306 5.12 28.30 4.88
CA GLU A 306 3.91 29.10 4.60
C GLU A 306 2.63 28.33 4.93
N ALA A 307 2.49 27.12 4.39
CA ALA A 307 1.30 26.29 4.61
C ALA A 307 1.11 25.90 6.08
N CYS A 308 2.19 25.58 6.80
CA CYS A 308 2.12 25.24 8.21
C CYS A 308 1.82 26.45 9.12
N ILE A 309 2.31 27.65 8.77
CA ILE A 309 1.92 28.90 9.46
C ILE A 309 0.43 29.16 9.26
N GLU A 310 -0.07 29.09 8.03
CA GLU A 310 -1.50 29.27 7.72
C GLU A 310 -2.38 28.23 8.44
N ALA A 311 -1.88 27.01 8.61
CA ALA A 311 -2.56 25.94 9.35
C ALA A 311 -2.44 26.05 10.88
N GLY A 312 -1.77 27.08 11.41
CA GLY A 312 -1.70 27.37 12.86
C GLY A 312 -0.66 26.56 13.63
N LEU A 313 0.37 26.01 12.97
CA LEU A 313 1.40 25.18 13.63
C LEU A 313 2.13 25.95 14.75
N LEU A 314 2.40 27.24 14.56
CA LEU A 314 3.06 28.10 15.55
C LEU A 314 2.29 28.11 16.88
N ASP A 315 0.99 28.39 16.82
CA ASP A 315 0.12 28.50 17.99
C ASP A 315 -0.01 27.15 18.70
N VAL A 316 -0.17 26.06 17.94
CA VAL A 316 -0.23 24.70 18.48
C VAL A 316 1.05 24.35 19.24
N CYS A 317 2.22 24.58 18.65
CA CYS A 317 3.50 24.30 19.31
C CYS A 317 3.70 25.11 20.59
N LEU A 318 3.42 26.43 20.55
CA LEU A 318 3.57 27.30 21.72
C LEU A 318 2.59 26.95 22.84
N LYS A 319 1.35 26.61 22.51
CA LYS A 319 0.33 26.14 23.47
C LYS A 319 0.83 24.92 24.24
N HIS A 320 1.43 23.94 23.56
CA HIS A 320 1.96 22.75 24.21
C HIS A 320 3.17 23.04 25.10
N LEU A 321 4.08 23.91 24.65
CA LEU A 321 5.23 24.33 25.47
C LEU A 321 4.81 25.09 26.74
N GLN A 322 3.76 25.91 26.66
CA GLN A 322 3.23 26.62 27.82
C GLN A 322 2.52 25.71 28.82
N ALA A 323 1.86 24.65 28.34
CA ALA A 323 1.16 23.69 29.18
C ALA A 323 2.12 22.77 29.94
N SER A 324 3.30 22.48 29.38
CA SER A 324 4.35 21.69 30.03
C SER A 324 5.07 22.54 31.08
N THR A 325 4.62 22.47 32.33
CA THR A 325 5.27 23.15 33.45
C THR A 325 6.47 22.34 33.99
N PRO A 326 7.52 22.99 34.54
CA PRO A 326 8.77 22.32 34.96
C PRO A 326 8.63 21.23 36.04
N ASN A 327 7.50 21.18 36.75
CA ASN A 327 7.23 20.20 37.80
C ASN A 327 6.26 19.09 37.36
N ASP A 328 5.81 19.12 36.10
CA ASP A 328 4.89 18.11 35.61
C ASP A 328 5.69 16.86 35.23
N ALA A 329 5.62 15.83 36.08
CA ALA A 329 6.29 14.53 35.89
C ALA A 329 5.84 13.80 34.60
N GLN A 330 4.88 14.37 33.86
CA GLN A 330 4.36 13.90 32.58
C GLN A 330 4.96 14.61 31.36
N SER A 331 5.87 15.59 31.54
CA SER A 331 6.54 16.28 30.44
C SER A 331 7.57 15.36 29.79
N GLU A 332 7.27 14.79 28.62
CA GLU A 332 8.24 13.96 27.89
C GLU A 332 9.33 14.83 27.24
N PRO A 333 10.62 14.63 27.58
CA PRO A 333 11.72 15.46 27.05
C PRO A 333 11.82 15.44 25.52
N LEU A 334 11.52 14.27 24.92
CA LEU A 334 11.54 14.09 23.47
C LEU A 334 10.48 14.97 22.77
N PHE A 335 9.32 15.13 23.40
CA PHE A 335 8.25 15.96 22.84
C PHE A 335 8.64 17.44 22.86
N LEU A 336 9.16 17.92 23.99
CA LEU A 336 9.65 19.30 24.13
C LEU A 336 10.78 19.61 23.14
N GLN A 337 11.71 18.67 22.97
CA GLN A 337 12.80 18.77 22.00
C GLN A 337 12.24 18.96 20.58
N TRP A 338 11.31 18.10 20.14
CA TRP A 338 10.76 18.19 18.79
C TRP A 338 9.86 19.40 18.57
N LEU A 339 9.17 19.91 19.60
CA LEU A 339 8.46 21.18 19.53
C LEU A 339 9.43 22.34 19.26
N CYS A 340 10.54 22.39 19.99
CA CYS A 340 11.59 23.40 19.79
C CYS A 340 12.21 23.32 18.40
N LEU A 341 12.55 22.11 17.93
CA LEU A 341 13.12 21.89 16.60
C LEU A 341 12.11 22.28 15.50
N CYS A 342 10.84 21.93 15.67
CA CYS A 342 9.76 22.29 14.75
C CYS A 342 9.61 23.81 14.62
N LEU A 343 9.54 24.54 15.75
CA LEU A 343 9.51 26.01 15.77
C LEU A 343 10.76 26.61 15.13
N GLY A 344 11.93 26.06 15.48
CA GLY A 344 13.23 26.41 14.90
C GLY A 344 13.21 26.40 13.38
N LYS A 345 12.74 25.28 12.80
CA LYS A 345 12.64 25.08 11.35
C LYS A 345 11.52 25.89 10.70
N LEU A 346 10.45 26.18 11.43
CA LEU A 346 9.32 26.96 10.92
C LEU A 346 9.70 28.40 10.61
N TRP A 347 10.51 29.04 11.46
CA TRP A 347 10.93 30.44 11.28
C TRP A 347 12.35 30.62 10.71
N GLU A 348 13.05 29.52 10.43
CA GLU A 348 14.38 29.52 9.83
C GLU A 348 14.32 30.23 8.47
N ASP A 349 15.12 31.29 8.34
CA ASP A 349 15.16 32.16 7.16
C ASP A 349 13.77 32.67 6.70
N PHE A 350 12.78 32.79 7.60
CA PHE A 350 11.41 33.22 7.27
C PHE A 350 10.95 34.44 8.10
N PRO A 351 11.12 35.68 7.60
CA PRO A 351 10.81 36.90 8.34
C PRO A 351 9.37 36.97 8.86
N GLU A 352 8.39 36.54 8.07
CA GLU A 352 6.98 36.57 8.42
C GLU A 352 6.69 35.65 9.62
N ALA A 353 7.23 34.42 9.62
CA ALA A 353 7.12 33.52 10.76
C ALA A 353 7.89 34.01 11.98
N GLN A 354 9.03 34.70 11.81
CA GLN A 354 9.76 35.32 12.91
C GLN A 354 8.95 36.44 13.57
N ILE A 355 8.28 37.27 12.78
CA ILE A 355 7.39 38.33 13.27
C ILE A 355 6.21 37.71 14.02
N ALA A 356 5.55 36.70 13.44
CA ALA A 356 4.46 35.98 14.09
C ALA A 356 4.90 35.36 15.42
N GLY A 357 6.06 34.70 15.46
CA GLY A 357 6.63 34.13 16.68
C GLY A 357 6.90 35.16 17.78
N ARG A 358 7.38 36.36 17.42
CA ARG A 358 7.57 37.47 18.38
C ARG A 358 6.24 37.97 18.93
N GLN A 359 5.24 38.13 18.07
CA GLN A 359 3.90 38.57 18.47
C GLN A 359 3.20 37.54 19.38
N ALA A 360 3.43 36.25 19.15
CA ALA A 360 2.93 35.15 19.97
C ALA A 360 3.72 34.94 21.28
N GLY A 361 4.75 35.75 21.56
CA GLY A 361 5.53 35.65 22.79
C GLY A 361 6.46 34.44 22.87
N ALA A 362 6.85 33.86 21.73
CA ALA A 362 7.66 32.62 21.68
C ALA A 362 8.96 32.71 22.50
N ALA A 363 9.61 33.88 22.54
CA ALA A 363 10.85 34.08 23.29
C ALA A 363 10.68 33.86 24.81
N ALA A 364 9.55 34.30 25.38
CA ALA A 364 9.26 34.09 26.79
C ALA A 364 9.00 32.60 27.08
N VAL A 365 8.24 31.93 26.21
CA VAL A 365 7.92 30.50 26.34
C VAL A 365 9.19 29.64 26.27
N LEU A 366 10.02 29.84 25.25
CA LEU A 366 11.27 29.10 25.08
C LEU A 366 12.30 29.43 26.17
N GLY A 367 12.28 30.64 26.72
CA GLY A 367 13.18 31.05 27.79
C GLY A 367 13.08 30.17 29.04
N TYR A 368 11.89 29.64 29.35
CA TYR A 368 11.69 28.72 30.47
C TYR A 368 12.41 27.37 30.29
N LEU A 369 12.59 26.92 29.06
CA LEU A 369 13.26 25.64 28.75
C LEU A 369 14.79 25.73 28.84
N LEU A 370 15.35 26.94 28.88
CA LEU A 370 16.79 27.18 29.02
C LEU A 370 17.27 27.17 30.50
N SER A 371 16.32 27.17 31.44
CA SER A 371 16.59 27.11 32.88
C SER A 371 16.54 25.70 33.48
N GLU A 372 16.25 24.70 32.64
CA GLU A 372 16.51 23.27 32.89
C GLU A 372 17.89 22.89 32.36
#